data_AF-A0A7C2V7K4-F1
#
_entry.id   AF-A0A7C2V7K4-F1
#
_cell.length_a   1.000
_cell.length_b   1.000
_cell.length_c   1.000
_cell.angle_alpha   90.00
_cell.angle_beta   90.00
_cell.angle_gamma   90.00
#
_symmetry.space_group_name_H-M   'P 1'
#
loop_
_entity.id
_entity.type
_entity.pdbx_description
1 polymer ?
#
loop_
_entity_poly.entity_id
_entity_poly.type
_entity_poly.pdbx_seq_one_letter_code
_entity_poly.pdbx_strand_id
1 'polypeptide(L)'
;MMNRPWVLALAPLLVVAIAITASAQSTVCWYYWPNVTINPGQGLLVQVTGGSYGLYVFTPSQYTKWSRGMATYSLYSTQVNVGAYLVRIPPGTYYVVLYPVKCGQLVNARVSAIGLAPTGVSSMMPMNTTAVLGYFSISSMRAWNSSYTAVNVIKAPMSGASLQLNAVVMVKLSNGGVQEYWVQDALMFITDAKVLNVADNIWNFTEPNANVSSYLVKGLGSVHTYSAGSYYGYLGKGVRYNLPLAGYLEVNVTVINGSVVVMFGYALIRNGSIYGPPVIKWFDNVTLGVNASSAFIETTPYSLTGNGGSYDVELVFGGYYSGEQTTFESMYAQLAIMYWDGFGWSPYQDIYNFGLNTGESVTDLVASIAQNGNVQLTVGIPYYGLLSSAFKPTIPTSFVEVIYPNGTSLSFYILNETTVTLPPVIRGSGVLYLFKGLLVNQNGAVRLLGNNSITITPTSGEFSVNVIIGNYSRYILLSLSSTFPINVTLPNGTFTTTKMVSWVEAGS
;
A
#
# COMPACT_ATOMS: atom_id res chain seq x y z
N MET A 1 37.09 -21.35 -38.62
CA MET A 1 37.37 -22.65 -37.98
C MET A 1 37.66 -22.38 -36.50
N MET A 2 36.99 -23.13 -35.61
CA MET A 2 37.09 -23.12 -34.13
C MET A 2 36.47 -21.90 -33.42
N ASN A 3 35.22 -21.92 -32.93
CA ASN A 3 34.69 -22.60 -31.72
C ASN A 3 35.52 -22.38 -30.45
N ARG A 4 35.05 -21.54 -29.51
CA ARG A 4 34.65 -21.88 -28.12
C ARG A 4 34.31 -20.64 -27.25
N PRO A 5 33.60 -20.82 -26.11
CA PRO A 5 32.38 -20.09 -25.82
C PRO A 5 32.46 -19.16 -24.59
N TRP A 6 31.39 -18.39 -24.43
CA TRP A 6 31.11 -17.53 -23.30
C TRP A 6 30.88 -18.35 -22.04
N VAL A 7 31.63 -18.06 -20.98
CA VAL A 7 31.46 -18.64 -19.66
C VAL A 7 30.31 -17.92 -18.96
N LEU A 8 29.19 -18.63 -18.79
CA LEU A 8 28.14 -18.28 -17.84
C LEU A 8 28.73 -18.40 -16.42
N ALA A 9 28.85 -17.28 -15.72
CA ALA A 9 29.15 -17.25 -14.30
C ALA A 9 27.91 -17.70 -13.51
N LEU A 10 27.82 -19.00 -13.25
CA LEU A 10 26.94 -19.56 -12.21
C LEU A 10 27.53 -19.19 -10.85
N ALA A 11 26.85 -18.32 -10.10
CA ALA A 11 27.14 -18.10 -8.70
C ALA A 11 26.87 -19.41 -7.92
N PRO A 12 27.80 -19.91 -7.10
CA PRO A 12 27.60 -21.15 -6.36
C PRO A 12 26.59 -20.92 -5.22
N LEU A 13 25.47 -21.66 -5.26
CA LEU A 13 24.61 -21.86 -4.10
C LEU A 13 25.41 -22.61 -3.03
N LEU A 14 25.70 -21.93 -1.92
CA LEU A 14 26.34 -22.54 -0.76
C LEU A 14 25.31 -23.43 -0.05
N VAL A 15 25.40 -24.74 -0.28
CA VAL A 15 24.59 -25.75 0.40
C VAL A 15 25.32 -26.15 1.69
N VAL A 16 24.81 -25.73 2.84
CA VAL A 16 25.31 -26.19 4.15
C VAL A 16 24.57 -27.49 4.49
N ALA A 17 25.25 -28.63 4.39
CA ALA A 17 24.74 -29.92 4.82
C ALA A 17 25.07 -30.16 6.31
N ILE A 18 24.06 -30.34 7.15
CA ILE A 18 24.23 -30.72 8.56
C ILE A 18 23.77 -32.18 8.72
N ALA A 19 24.70 -33.07 9.11
CA ALA A 19 24.37 -34.41 9.54
C ALA A 19 23.96 -34.38 11.02
N ILE A 20 22.74 -34.85 11.34
CA ILE A 20 22.26 -34.94 12.72
C ILE A 20 22.48 -36.38 13.20
N THR A 21 23.40 -36.58 14.13
CA THR A 21 23.54 -37.84 14.89
C THR A 21 22.78 -37.70 16.21
N ALA A 22 21.69 -38.44 16.40
CA ALA A 22 20.91 -38.43 17.64
C ALA A 22 21.31 -39.60 18.55
N SER A 23 21.75 -39.31 19.78
CA SER A 23 21.86 -40.26 20.88
C SER A 23 20.58 -40.27 21.73
N ALA A 24 20.19 -41.46 22.20
CA ALA A 24 18.89 -41.75 22.80
C ALA A 24 18.62 -41.04 24.14
N GLN A 25 17.69 -40.08 24.09
CA GLN A 25 16.65 -39.79 25.09
C GLN A 25 15.46 -39.17 24.33
N SER A 26 14.76 -39.91 23.45
CA SER A 26 13.85 -39.29 22.49
C SER A 26 12.38 -39.25 22.96
N THR A 27 12.02 -38.22 23.72
CA THR A 27 10.63 -37.67 23.73
C THR A 27 10.38 -36.78 22.50
N VAL A 28 11.29 -36.83 21.53
CA VAL A 28 11.36 -35.99 20.34
C VAL A 28 10.94 -36.82 19.13
N CYS A 29 9.92 -36.31 18.43
CA CYS A 29 9.37 -36.82 17.18
C CYS A 29 9.52 -35.75 16.07
N TRP A 30 8.92 -36.00 14.91
CA TRP A 30 8.71 -35.00 13.85
C TRP A 30 7.24 -35.01 13.41
N TYR A 31 6.77 -33.89 12.87
CA TYR A 31 5.53 -33.84 12.12
C TYR A 31 5.85 -33.68 10.64
N TYR A 32 5.00 -34.23 9.77
CA TYR A 32 5.22 -34.12 8.34
C TYR A 32 3.93 -34.04 7.53
N TRP A 33 4.03 -33.36 6.38
CA TRP A 33 3.04 -33.38 5.32
C TRP A 33 3.56 -34.28 4.21
N PRO A 34 2.93 -35.46 3.98
CA PRO A 34 3.30 -36.32 2.88
C PRO A 34 2.74 -35.79 1.56
N ASN A 35 3.38 -36.18 0.46
CA ASN A 35 2.88 -35.98 -0.91
C ASN A 35 2.57 -34.53 -1.30
N VAL A 36 3.29 -33.56 -0.72
CA VAL A 36 3.17 -32.15 -1.09
C VAL A 36 3.70 -31.99 -2.51
N THR A 37 2.80 -31.71 -3.44
CA THR A 37 3.14 -31.63 -4.87
C THR A 37 3.34 -30.19 -5.29
N ILE A 38 4.51 -29.91 -5.87
CA ILE A 38 4.90 -28.62 -6.42
C ILE A 38 4.95 -28.78 -7.94
N ASN A 39 4.10 -28.04 -8.65
CA ASN A 39 4.09 -28.02 -10.11
C ASN A 39 5.10 -27.01 -10.68
N PRO A 40 5.40 -27.06 -12.00
CA PRO A 40 6.19 -26.01 -12.66
C PRO A 40 5.68 -24.61 -12.32
N GLY A 41 6.60 -23.73 -11.93
CA GLY A 41 6.29 -22.35 -11.52
C GLY A 41 5.88 -22.18 -10.05
N GLN A 42 5.61 -23.28 -9.32
CA GLN A 42 5.21 -23.21 -7.91
C GLN A 42 6.39 -23.26 -6.95
N GLY A 43 6.22 -22.64 -5.79
CA GLY A 43 7.03 -22.83 -4.61
C GLY A 43 6.22 -23.44 -3.47
N LEU A 44 6.92 -23.90 -2.44
CA LEU A 44 6.33 -24.44 -1.23
C LEU A 44 6.20 -23.31 -0.21
N LEU A 45 4.99 -22.93 0.17
CA LEU A 45 4.73 -22.02 1.27
C LEU A 45 4.55 -22.79 2.57
N VAL A 46 5.32 -22.43 3.59
CA VAL A 46 5.18 -22.93 4.96
C VAL A 46 4.83 -21.77 5.87
N GLN A 47 3.65 -21.81 6.47
CA GLN A 47 3.20 -20.83 7.45
C GLN A 47 3.27 -21.47 8.83
N VAL A 48 4.15 -20.99 9.70
CA VAL A 48 4.23 -21.46 11.09
C VAL A 48 3.44 -20.48 11.93
N THR A 49 2.43 -20.98 12.64
CA THR A 49 1.57 -20.18 13.52
C THR A 49 1.88 -20.38 15.00
N GLY A 50 2.73 -21.35 15.34
CA GLY A 50 3.24 -21.49 16.71
C GLY A 50 4.44 -22.41 16.83
N GLY A 51 5.45 -21.96 17.59
CA GLY A 51 6.66 -22.72 17.90
C GLY A 51 7.88 -22.33 17.06
N SER A 52 8.95 -23.12 17.23
CA SER A 52 10.22 -22.99 16.54
C SER A 52 10.69 -24.38 16.15
N TYR A 53 11.02 -24.58 14.88
CA TYR A 53 11.32 -25.90 14.31
C TYR A 53 12.43 -25.79 13.26
N GLY A 54 13.17 -26.87 13.05
CA GLY A 54 13.83 -27.10 11.78
C GLY A 54 12.80 -27.54 10.74
N LEU A 55 12.70 -26.80 9.64
CA LEU A 55 11.96 -27.16 8.45
C LEU A 55 12.87 -27.93 7.51
N TYR A 56 12.48 -29.14 7.11
CA TYR A 56 13.18 -29.97 6.14
C TYR A 56 12.24 -30.37 5.01
N VAL A 57 12.78 -30.42 3.79
CA VAL A 57 12.04 -30.92 2.62
C VAL A 57 12.80 -32.08 2.01
N PHE A 58 12.10 -33.20 1.81
CA PHE A 58 12.66 -34.43 1.28
C PHE A 58 11.87 -34.91 0.07
N THR A 59 12.52 -35.59 -0.88
CA THR A 59 11.81 -36.51 -1.77
C THR A 59 11.28 -37.72 -0.97
N PRO A 60 10.30 -38.48 -1.46
CA PRO A 60 9.82 -39.70 -0.80
C PRO A 60 10.93 -40.70 -0.48
N SER A 61 11.91 -40.84 -1.37
CA SER A 61 13.04 -41.75 -1.19
C SER A 61 13.99 -41.29 -0.07
N GLN A 62 14.29 -40.00 0.00
CA GLN A 62 15.10 -39.41 1.06
C GLN A 62 14.39 -39.45 2.40
N TYR A 63 13.09 -39.12 2.44
CA TYR A 63 12.30 -39.17 3.67
C TYR A 63 12.32 -40.58 4.28
N THR A 64 12.11 -41.61 3.46
CA THR A 64 12.11 -43.01 3.91
C THR A 64 13.44 -43.44 4.55
N LYS A 65 14.56 -42.95 4.02
CA LYS A 65 15.90 -43.18 4.61
C LYS A 65 16.05 -42.41 5.92
N TRP A 66 15.72 -41.11 5.90
CA TRP A 66 15.84 -40.20 7.04
C TRP A 66 15.01 -40.68 8.23
N SER A 67 13.74 -41.05 8.00
CA SER A 67 12.80 -41.50 9.04
C SER A 67 13.20 -42.82 9.70
N ARG A 68 14.12 -43.59 9.09
CA ARG A 68 14.70 -44.83 9.63
C ARG A 68 16.06 -44.62 10.29
N GLY A 69 16.51 -43.37 10.43
CA GLY A 69 17.83 -43.04 10.97
C GLY A 69 18.99 -43.36 10.01
N MET A 70 18.72 -43.59 8.73
CA MET A 70 19.77 -43.84 7.73
C MET A 70 20.35 -42.52 7.23
N ALA A 71 21.63 -42.53 6.85
CA ALA A 71 22.30 -41.36 6.29
C ALA A 71 21.64 -40.93 4.96
N THR A 72 21.19 -39.67 4.91
CA THR A 72 20.63 -39.00 3.73
C THR A 72 20.68 -37.49 3.93
N TYR A 73 20.45 -36.72 2.87
CA TYR A 73 20.32 -35.27 2.92
C TYR A 73 18.87 -34.84 2.62
N SER A 74 18.46 -33.68 3.14
CA SER A 74 17.26 -32.98 2.70
C SER A 74 17.56 -32.13 1.46
N LEU A 75 16.55 -31.87 0.63
CA LEU A 75 16.65 -30.91 -0.47
C LEU A 75 16.68 -29.47 0.02
N TYR A 76 16.04 -29.22 1.16
CA TYR A 76 16.00 -27.93 1.82
C TYR A 76 16.03 -28.14 3.32
N SER A 77 16.71 -27.25 4.04
CA SER A 77 16.63 -27.18 5.49
C SER A 77 16.85 -25.75 5.99
N THR A 78 15.99 -25.27 6.88
CA THR A 78 16.19 -24.01 7.60
C THR A 78 15.57 -24.08 8.98
N GLN A 79 15.95 -23.18 9.88
CA GLN A 79 15.16 -22.92 11.09
C GLN A 79 13.99 -22.01 10.73
N VAL A 80 12.81 -22.33 11.25
CA VAL A 80 11.58 -21.55 11.10
C VAL A 80 10.99 -21.28 12.47
N ASN A 81 10.59 -20.04 12.68
CA ASN A 81 9.75 -19.61 13.80
C ASN A 81 8.38 -19.22 13.24
N VAL A 82 7.51 -18.67 14.08
CA VAL A 82 6.25 -18.08 13.63
C VAL A 82 6.47 -17.10 12.45
N GLY A 83 5.74 -17.28 11.35
CA GLY A 83 5.89 -16.51 10.11
C GLY A 83 5.62 -17.33 8.84
N ALA A 84 5.79 -16.70 7.67
CA ALA A 84 5.60 -17.33 6.35
C ALA A 84 6.93 -17.48 5.59
N TYR A 85 7.18 -18.68 5.06
CA TYR A 85 8.43 -19.04 4.40
C TYR A 85 8.14 -19.64 3.03
N LEU A 86 8.62 -19.00 1.96
CA LEU A 86 8.60 -19.59 0.63
C LEU A 86 9.89 -20.39 0.38
N VAL A 87 9.72 -21.66 0.06
CA VAL A 87 10.78 -22.60 -0.31
C VAL A 87 10.71 -22.87 -1.80
N ARG A 88 11.73 -22.43 -2.55
CA ARG A 88 11.86 -22.72 -3.98
C ARG A 88 12.55 -24.07 -4.18
N ILE A 89 11.79 -25.03 -4.69
CA ILE A 89 12.27 -26.37 -5.02
C ILE A 89 11.79 -26.73 -6.43
N PRO A 90 12.50 -27.62 -7.16
CA PRO A 90 12.04 -28.08 -8.46
C PRO A 90 10.64 -28.69 -8.40
N PRO A 91 9.93 -28.79 -9.52
CA PRO A 91 8.66 -29.51 -9.56
C PRO A 91 8.85 -30.97 -9.13
N GLY A 92 7.90 -31.46 -8.34
CA GLY A 92 7.97 -32.81 -7.78
C GLY A 92 7.04 -32.99 -6.59
N THR A 93 7.08 -34.19 -6.02
CA THR A 93 6.33 -34.56 -4.83
C THR A 93 7.28 -34.69 -3.65
N TYR A 94 6.92 -34.11 -2.51
CA TYR A 94 7.80 -33.96 -1.37
C TYR A 94 7.15 -34.34 -0.05
N TYR A 95 8.00 -34.65 0.92
CA TYR A 95 7.69 -34.69 2.33
C TYR A 95 8.23 -33.43 2.97
N VAL A 96 7.35 -32.65 3.58
CA VAL A 96 7.73 -31.45 4.34
C VAL A 96 7.69 -31.80 5.80
N VAL A 97 8.77 -31.59 6.52
CA VAL A 97 8.98 -32.08 7.88
C VAL A 97 9.34 -30.92 8.80
N LEU A 98 8.69 -30.86 9.96
CA LEU A 98 9.10 -30.02 11.08
C LEU A 98 9.68 -30.90 12.19
N TYR A 99 10.89 -30.55 12.65
CA TYR A 99 11.65 -31.29 13.66
C TYR A 99 12.58 -30.34 14.45
N PRO A 100 12.76 -30.51 15.76
CA PRO A 100 12.09 -31.48 16.64
C PRO A 100 10.66 -31.06 17.01
N VAL A 101 9.75 -32.01 17.18
CA VAL A 101 8.43 -31.78 17.80
C VAL A 101 8.25 -32.74 18.97
N LYS A 102 7.45 -32.39 19.97
CA LYS A 102 7.12 -33.34 21.05
C LYS A 102 6.23 -34.45 20.49
N CYS A 103 6.51 -35.70 20.85
CA CYS A 103 5.69 -36.83 20.40
C CYS A 103 4.22 -36.66 20.81
N GLY A 104 3.31 -36.84 19.85
CA GLY A 104 1.86 -36.65 20.05
C GLY A 104 1.37 -35.20 20.04
N GLN A 105 2.26 -34.21 19.89
CA GLN A 105 1.87 -32.80 19.80
C GLN A 105 1.55 -32.42 18.34
N LEU A 106 0.42 -31.75 18.14
CA LEU A 106 0.11 -31.11 16.86
C LEU A 106 1.04 -29.91 16.65
N VAL A 107 1.51 -29.73 15.42
CA VAL A 107 2.23 -28.52 15.01
C VAL A 107 1.25 -27.49 14.49
N ASN A 108 1.44 -26.26 14.95
CA ASN A 108 0.71 -25.10 14.48
C ASN A 108 1.44 -24.57 13.24
N ALA A 109 1.24 -25.24 12.11
CA ALA A 109 1.77 -24.82 10.82
C ALA A 109 0.88 -25.32 9.67
N ARG A 110 0.94 -24.61 8.54
CA ARG A 110 0.27 -24.94 7.29
C ARG A 110 1.29 -25.04 6.17
N VAL A 111 1.08 -26.02 5.30
CA VAL A 111 1.89 -26.25 4.11
C VAL A 111 0.99 -26.16 2.88
N SER A 112 1.38 -25.34 1.91
CA SER A 112 0.67 -25.21 0.63
C SER A 112 1.66 -25.02 -0.52
N ALA A 113 1.23 -25.39 -1.73
CA ALA A 113 1.93 -25.00 -2.95
C ALA A 113 1.41 -23.62 -3.39
N ILE A 114 2.30 -22.68 -3.66
CA ILE A 114 1.94 -21.35 -4.18
C ILE A 114 2.60 -21.16 -5.54
N GLY A 115 1.78 -20.95 -6.57
CA GLY A 115 2.23 -20.78 -7.94
C GLY A 115 2.60 -19.36 -8.29
N LEU A 116 1.76 -18.43 -7.84
CA LEU A 116 1.72 -17.05 -8.29
C LEU A 116 1.08 -16.27 -7.15
N ALA A 117 1.75 -15.23 -6.68
CA ALA A 117 1.24 -14.37 -5.63
C ALA A 117 1.13 -12.94 -6.15
N PRO A 118 0.18 -12.16 -5.65
CA PRO A 118 0.23 -10.72 -5.82
C PRO A 118 1.46 -10.19 -5.10
N THR A 119 2.08 -9.15 -5.66
CA THR A 119 3.42 -8.71 -5.23
C THR A 119 3.35 -7.26 -4.75
N GLY A 120 3.96 -6.99 -3.60
CA GLY A 120 3.88 -5.67 -2.96
C GLY A 120 4.50 -5.69 -1.58
N VAL A 121 3.74 -5.22 -0.60
CA VAL A 121 4.12 -5.28 0.81
C VAL A 121 2.96 -5.82 1.64
N SER A 122 3.23 -6.74 2.56
CA SER A 122 2.24 -7.26 3.51
C SER A 122 2.86 -7.43 4.89
N SER A 123 2.02 -7.58 5.90
CA SER A 123 2.45 -7.79 7.28
C SER A 123 1.47 -8.70 8.01
N MET A 124 2.04 -9.63 8.78
CA MET A 124 1.33 -10.41 9.79
C MET A 124 1.78 -10.02 11.21
N MET A 125 2.49 -8.90 11.39
CA MET A 125 2.92 -8.45 12.71
C MET A 125 1.71 -8.32 13.64
N PRO A 126 1.73 -8.87 14.87
CA PRO A 126 0.62 -8.78 15.81
C PRO A 126 0.15 -7.35 16.05
N MET A 127 -1.08 -7.02 15.64
CA MET A 127 -1.66 -5.69 15.85
C MET A 127 -3.18 -5.74 15.82
N ASN A 128 -3.81 -4.97 16.72
CA ASN A 128 -5.23 -4.63 16.65
C ASN A 128 -5.34 -3.12 16.45
N THR A 129 -6.02 -2.70 15.39
CA THR A 129 -6.17 -1.27 15.06
C THR A 129 -7.56 -0.99 14.51
N THR A 130 -8.00 0.27 14.54
CA THR A 130 -9.24 0.71 13.90
C THR A 130 -9.03 1.10 12.44
N ALA A 131 -7.79 1.33 12.00
CA ALA A 131 -7.54 1.73 10.62
C ALA A 131 -6.16 1.30 10.11
N VAL A 132 -6.08 1.03 8.82
CA VAL A 132 -4.83 0.77 8.09
C VAL A 132 -4.74 1.69 6.87
N LEU A 133 -3.53 2.10 6.55
CA LEU A 133 -3.22 3.02 5.46
C LEU A 133 -2.18 2.38 4.53
N GLY A 134 -2.49 2.36 3.24
CA GLY A 134 -1.57 1.96 2.17
C GLY A 134 -1.09 3.18 1.40
N TYR A 135 0.20 3.51 1.49
CA TYR A 135 0.82 4.54 0.65
C TYR A 135 1.33 3.94 -0.67
N PHE A 136 1.12 4.66 -1.77
CA PHE A 136 1.71 4.32 -3.06
C PHE A 136 2.28 5.54 -3.78
N SER A 137 3.37 5.31 -4.52
CA SER A 137 3.90 6.23 -5.53
C SER A 137 4.37 5.46 -6.75
N ILE A 138 3.73 5.71 -7.88
CA ILE A 138 3.93 5.01 -9.15
C ILE A 138 4.52 6.01 -10.14
N SER A 139 5.74 5.77 -10.63
CA SER A 139 6.37 6.62 -11.65
C SER A 139 6.31 5.99 -13.05
N SER A 140 6.20 4.67 -13.13
CA SER A 140 6.02 3.92 -14.36
C SER A 140 5.11 2.72 -14.11
N MET A 141 4.13 2.51 -14.98
CA MET A 141 3.24 1.35 -14.91
C MET A 141 2.62 1.10 -16.28
N ARG A 142 2.82 -0.12 -16.79
CA ARG A 142 2.15 -0.63 -17.99
C ARG A 142 1.95 -2.13 -17.82
N ALA A 143 0.71 -2.52 -17.55
CA ALA A 143 0.31 -3.91 -17.49
C ALA A 143 -0.03 -4.39 -18.90
N TRP A 144 0.32 -5.63 -19.22
CA TRP A 144 -0.08 -6.26 -20.47
C TRP A 144 -0.10 -7.77 -20.32
N ASN A 145 -1.30 -8.34 -20.29
CA ASN A 145 -1.51 -9.76 -20.28
C ASN A 145 -1.67 -10.29 -21.72
N SER A 146 -0.55 -10.71 -22.32
CA SER A 146 -0.54 -11.29 -23.68
C SER A 146 -1.21 -12.66 -23.78
N SER A 147 -1.32 -13.37 -22.64
CA SER A 147 -2.01 -14.66 -22.52
C SER A 147 -3.54 -14.50 -22.41
N TYR A 148 -4.06 -13.30 -22.66
CA TYR A 148 -5.48 -13.05 -22.92
C TYR A 148 -5.92 -13.75 -24.22
N THR A 149 -5.87 -15.08 -24.22
CA THR A 149 -6.59 -15.87 -25.21
C THR A 149 -8.06 -15.73 -24.87
N ALA A 150 -8.87 -15.36 -25.86
CA ALA A 150 -10.32 -15.18 -25.81
C ALA A 150 -11.08 -16.47 -25.47
N VAL A 151 -10.76 -17.10 -24.34
CA VAL A 151 -11.47 -18.23 -23.75
C VAL A 151 -12.33 -17.65 -22.62
N ASN A 152 -13.43 -17.01 -23.04
CA ASN A 152 -14.67 -16.70 -22.31
C ASN A 152 -14.75 -17.04 -20.79
N VAL A 153 -13.99 -16.39 -19.89
CA VAL A 153 -14.35 -16.40 -18.45
C VAL A 153 -14.05 -15.07 -17.70
N ILE A 154 -13.16 -14.18 -18.16
CA ILE A 154 -12.82 -12.96 -17.38
C ILE A 154 -13.00 -11.68 -18.20
N LYS A 155 -13.88 -10.77 -17.74
CA LYS A 155 -14.18 -9.45 -18.35
C LYS A 155 -13.07 -8.40 -18.13
N ALA A 156 -11.83 -8.83 -17.91
CA ALA A 156 -10.70 -7.94 -17.62
C ALA A 156 -10.10 -7.36 -18.92
N PRO A 157 -9.72 -6.07 -18.97
CA PRO A 157 -8.92 -5.52 -20.06
C PRO A 157 -7.51 -6.12 -20.08
N MET A 158 -6.92 -6.32 -21.27
CA MET A 158 -5.54 -6.82 -21.40
C MET A 158 -4.49 -5.97 -20.68
N SER A 159 -4.73 -4.67 -20.59
CA SER A 159 -3.90 -3.69 -19.89
C SER A 159 -4.30 -3.50 -18.42
N GLY A 160 -5.09 -4.44 -17.90
CA GLY A 160 -5.66 -4.45 -16.57
C GLY A 160 -4.65 -4.81 -15.48
N ALA A 161 -4.69 -4.05 -14.40
CA ALA A 161 -4.03 -4.38 -13.14
C ALA A 161 -4.80 -3.76 -11.97
N SER A 162 -4.45 -4.15 -10.75
CA SER A 162 -4.97 -3.55 -9.54
C SER A 162 -3.86 -3.28 -8.53
N LEU A 163 -4.08 -2.31 -7.65
CA LEU A 163 -3.36 -2.13 -6.40
C LEU A 163 -4.37 -2.27 -5.26
N GLN A 164 -4.18 -3.25 -4.39
CA GLN A 164 -5.18 -3.67 -3.42
C GLN A 164 -4.62 -3.52 -2.01
N LEU A 165 -5.28 -2.72 -1.18
CA LEU A 165 -5.10 -2.68 0.28
C LEU A 165 -6.14 -3.62 0.91
N ASN A 166 -5.71 -4.80 1.33
CA ASN A 166 -6.58 -5.78 1.96
C ASN A 166 -6.24 -5.95 3.44
N ALA A 167 -7.25 -6.28 4.24
CA ALA A 167 -7.13 -6.48 5.68
C ALA A 167 -8.18 -7.47 6.19
N VAL A 168 -7.99 -7.99 7.40
CA VAL A 168 -9.00 -8.80 8.10
C VAL A 168 -9.61 -8.01 9.25
N VAL A 169 -10.92 -7.82 9.20
CA VAL A 169 -11.74 -7.22 10.26
C VAL A 169 -12.29 -8.32 11.15
N MET A 170 -11.92 -8.28 12.43
CA MET A 170 -12.51 -9.12 13.46
C MET A 170 -13.65 -8.39 14.16
N VAL A 171 -14.78 -9.07 14.29
CA VAL A 171 -16.01 -8.56 14.90
C VAL A 171 -16.38 -9.42 16.10
N LYS A 172 -16.42 -8.80 17.29
CA LYS A 172 -16.93 -9.46 18.50
C LYS A 172 -18.42 -9.19 18.63
N LEU A 173 -19.23 -10.22 18.47
CA LEU A 173 -20.68 -10.13 18.59
C LEU A 173 -21.11 -9.93 20.05
N SER A 174 -22.23 -9.24 20.26
CA SER A 174 -22.78 -8.96 21.60
C SER A 174 -23.19 -10.23 22.37
N ASN A 175 -23.38 -11.36 21.68
CA ASN A 175 -23.65 -12.66 22.29
C ASN A 175 -22.37 -13.47 22.64
N GLY A 176 -21.19 -12.88 22.48
CA GLY A 176 -19.90 -13.53 22.73
C GLY A 176 -19.31 -14.30 21.54
N GLY A 177 -20.01 -14.37 20.40
CA GLY A 177 -19.47 -14.95 19.16
C GLY A 177 -18.45 -14.03 18.47
N VAL A 178 -17.75 -14.58 17.48
CA VAL A 178 -16.81 -13.84 16.63
C VAL A 178 -17.19 -14.05 15.16
N GLN A 179 -17.02 -13.00 14.36
CA GLN A 179 -17.05 -13.08 12.91
C GLN A 179 -15.80 -12.41 12.35
N GLU A 180 -15.36 -12.90 11.20
CA GLU A 180 -14.15 -12.44 10.53
C GLU A 180 -14.54 -12.04 9.10
N TYR A 181 -14.09 -10.87 8.67
CA TYR A 181 -14.35 -10.35 7.33
C TYR A 181 -13.05 -9.93 6.67
N TRP A 182 -12.75 -10.50 5.50
CA TRP A 182 -11.67 -9.97 4.68
C TRP A 182 -12.21 -8.83 3.83
N VAL A 183 -11.54 -7.70 3.90
CA VAL A 183 -11.95 -6.45 3.25
C VAL A 183 -10.86 -5.99 2.32
N GLN A 184 -11.26 -5.40 1.20
CA GLN A 184 -10.37 -4.97 0.12
C GLN A 184 -10.74 -3.56 -0.28
N ASP A 185 -9.79 -2.63 -0.21
CA ASP A 185 -9.83 -1.32 -0.88
C ASP A 185 -8.89 -1.37 -2.08
N ALA A 186 -9.39 -1.20 -3.29
CA ALA A 186 -8.62 -1.41 -4.50
C ALA A 186 -8.70 -0.24 -5.48
N LEU A 187 -7.54 0.06 -6.06
CA LEU A 187 -7.40 0.89 -7.25
C LEU A 187 -7.28 -0.02 -8.46
N MET A 188 -8.26 0.05 -9.36
CA MET A 188 -8.30 -0.74 -10.60
C MET A 188 -7.79 0.10 -11.75
N PHE A 189 -6.79 -0.39 -12.49
CA PHE A 189 -6.12 0.33 -13.56
C PHE A 189 -6.37 -0.31 -14.92
N ILE A 190 -6.72 0.53 -15.90
CA ILE A 190 -6.59 0.21 -17.33
C ILE A 190 -5.40 1.04 -17.82
N THR A 191 -4.23 0.42 -17.90
CA THR A 191 -2.95 1.15 -17.92
C THR A 191 -2.65 1.87 -19.25
N ASP A 192 -3.08 1.30 -20.38
CA ASP A 192 -2.95 1.93 -21.70
C ASP A 192 -3.92 3.12 -21.88
N ALA A 193 -5.13 2.98 -21.35
CA ALA A 193 -6.14 4.03 -21.33
C ALA A 193 -5.93 5.02 -20.18
N LYS A 194 -4.97 4.82 -19.28
CA LYS A 194 -4.76 5.67 -18.10
C LYS A 194 -6.07 5.92 -17.32
N VAL A 195 -6.88 4.88 -17.16
CA VAL A 195 -8.12 4.93 -16.37
C VAL A 195 -7.88 4.27 -15.02
N LEU A 196 -8.39 4.91 -13.98
CA LEU A 196 -8.37 4.45 -12.61
C LEU A 196 -9.81 4.38 -12.08
N ASN A 197 -10.20 3.26 -11.49
CA ASN A 197 -11.43 3.11 -10.73
C ASN A 197 -11.08 2.79 -9.26
N VAL A 198 -11.96 3.19 -8.35
CA VAL A 198 -11.97 2.64 -6.98
C VAL A 198 -12.88 1.43 -6.96
N ALA A 199 -12.56 0.43 -6.15
CA ALA A 199 -13.38 -0.74 -5.90
C ALA A 199 -13.21 -1.18 -4.46
N ASP A 200 -14.23 -1.81 -3.90
CA ASP A 200 -14.11 -2.49 -2.62
C ASP A 200 -14.84 -3.82 -2.64
N ASN A 201 -14.37 -4.74 -1.80
CA ASN A 201 -15.01 -6.02 -1.55
C ASN A 201 -15.02 -6.34 -0.05
N ILE A 202 -16.06 -7.03 0.41
CA ILE A 202 -16.13 -7.65 1.74
C ILE A 202 -16.51 -9.12 1.59
N TRP A 203 -15.66 -10.01 2.10
CA TRP A 203 -15.86 -11.45 2.12
C TRP A 203 -15.99 -11.94 3.55
N ASN A 204 -16.89 -12.89 3.79
CA ASN A 204 -17.04 -13.49 5.11
C ASN A 204 -16.00 -14.61 5.29
N PHE A 205 -15.04 -14.40 6.18
CA PHE A 205 -13.94 -15.32 6.47
C PHE A 205 -14.20 -16.18 7.72
N THR A 206 -15.37 -16.03 8.35
CA THR A 206 -15.75 -16.74 9.60
C THR A 206 -15.74 -18.27 9.46
N GLU A 207 -16.05 -18.80 8.28
CA GLU A 207 -16.01 -20.24 7.99
C GLU A 207 -15.88 -20.48 6.47
N PRO A 208 -15.49 -21.68 6.02
CA PRO A 208 -15.44 -22.01 4.60
C PRO A 208 -16.80 -21.82 3.94
N ASN A 209 -16.85 -21.04 2.85
CA ASN A 209 -18.07 -20.71 2.10
C ASN A 209 -19.11 -19.88 2.87
N ALA A 210 -18.69 -19.18 3.93
CA ALA A 210 -19.56 -18.25 4.63
C ALA A 210 -20.09 -17.17 3.67
N ASN A 211 -21.33 -16.74 3.91
CA ASN A 211 -22.02 -15.78 3.05
C ASN A 211 -22.04 -14.38 3.69
N VAL A 212 -21.96 -13.35 2.85
CA VAL A 212 -22.40 -12.00 3.19
C VAL A 212 -23.89 -11.88 2.86
N SER A 213 -24.70 -11.52 3.85
CA SER A 213 -26.16 -11.41 3.69
C SER A 213 -26.55 -10.08 3.06
N SER A 214 -27.25 -10.12 1.91
CA SER A 214 -27.77 -8.93 1.23
C SER A 214 -28.81 -8.14 2.03
N TYR A 215 -29.38 -8.73 3.09
CA TYR A 215 -30.31 -8.06 3.99
C TYR A 215 -29.60 -7.28 5.10
N LEU A 216 -28.39 -7.70 5.46
CA LEU A 216 -27.63 -7.15 6.58
C LEU A 216 -26.52 -6.21 6.12
N VAL A 217 -26.03 -6.32 4.88
CA VAL A 217 -25.03 -5.41 4.32
C VAL A 217 -25.69 -4.23 3.59
N LYS A 218 -25.17 -3.02 3.82
CA LYS A 218 -25.61 -1.79 3.13
C LYS A 218 -24.41 -0.92 2.78
N GLY A 219 -24.31 -0.52 1.52
CA GLY A 219 -23.33 0.44 1.00
C GLY A 219 -23.71 0.81 -0.44
N LEU A 220 -22.76 1.30 -1.25
CA LEU A 220 -23.02 1.66 -2.66
C LEU A 220 -23.06 0.47 -3.63
N GLY A 221 -22.53 -0.68 -3.23
CA GLY A 221 -22.41 -1.90 -3.99
C GLY A 221 -23.55 -2.90 -3.80
N SER A 222 -23.27 -4.15 -4.16
CA SER A 222 -24.22 -5.25 -4.09
C SER A 222 -23.56 -6.56 -3.65
N VAL A 223 -24.37 -7.51 -3.18
CA VAL A 223 -23.91 -8.86 -2.88
C VAL A 223 -23.87 -9.70 -4.16
N HIS A 224 -22.75 -10.37 -4.39
CA HIS A 224 -22.49 -11.24 -5.51
C HIS A 224 -22.18 -12.66 -5.02
N THR A 225 -22.59 -13.66 -5.80
CA THR A 225 -22.25 -15.06 -5.54
C THR A 225 -20.96 -15.42 -6.26
N TYR A 226 -20.05 -16.10 -5.57
CA TYR A 226 -18.82 -16.63 -6.16
C TYR A 226 -18.51 -18.01 -5.56
N SER A 227 -18.39 -19.02 -6.42
CA SER A 227 -18.30 -20.42 -5.98
C SER A 227 -19.46 -20.77 -5.03
N ALA A 228 -19.18 -21.30 -3.85
CA ALA A 228 -20.18 -21.70 -2.85
C ALA A 228 -20.51 -20.61 -1.81
N GLY A 229 -19.93 -19.40 -1.90
CA GLY A 229 -20.16 -18.29 -0.97
C GLY A 229 -20.66 -17.01 -1.65
N SER A 230 -20.85 -15.96 -0.86
CA SER A 230 -21.21 -14.63 -1.33
C SER A 230 -20.35 -13.54 -0.71
N TYR A 231 -20.15 -12.47 -1.46
CA TYR A 231 -19.36 -11.32 -1.05
C TYR A 231 -20.08 -10.02 -1.43
N TYR A 232 -19.85 -8.96 -0.68
CA TYR A 232 -20.25 -7.61 -1.09
C TYR A 232 -19.17 -7.02 -1.98
N GLY A 233 -19.55 -6.35 -3.07
CA GLY A 233 -18.59 -5.63 -3.90
C GLY A 233 -19.18 -4.37 -4.52
N TYR A 234 -18.33 -3.37 -4.70
CA TYR A 234 -18.62 -2.11 -5.38
C TYR A 234 -17.50 -1.75 -6.36
N LEU A 235 -17.87 -1.15 -7.49
CA LEU A 235 -16.93 -0.60 -8.46
C LEU A 235 -17.35 0.83 -8.81
N GLY A 236 -16.51 1.79 -8.46
CA GLY A 236 -16.70 3.19 -8.75
C GLY A 236 -16.47 3.54 -10.22
N LYS A 237 -16.89 4.74 -10.60
CA LYS A 237 -16.69 5.27 -11.95
C LYS A 237 -15.21 5.57 -12.22
N GLY A 238 -14.76 5.24 -13.42
CA GLY A 238 -13.37 5.46 -13.85
C GLY A 238 -13.06 6.93 -14.09
N VAL A 239 -11.86 7.34 -13.67
CA VAL A 239 -11.28 8.68 -13.89
C VAL A 239 -9.94 8.56 -14.59
N ARG A 240 -9.51 9.62 -15.30
CA ARG A 240 -8.19 9.64 -15.94
C ARG A 240 -7.12 9.97 -14.90
N TYR A 241 -5.98 9.29 -15.01
CA TYR A 241 -4.79 9.58 -14.21
C TYR A 241 -3.57 9.86 -15.11
N ASN A 242 -2.55 10.46 -14.52
CA ASN A 242 -1.25 10.69 -15.13
C ASN A 242 -0.17 10.21 -14.17
N LEU A 243 0.84 9.55 -14.73
CA LEU A 243 2.07 9.26 -14.01
C LEU A 243 2.98 10.49 -14.03
N PRO A 244 3.78 10.73 -12.98
CA PRO A 244 3.78 10.01 -11.71
C PRO A 244 2.49 10.22 -10.90
N LEU A 245 1.97 9.13 -10.33
CA LEU A 245 0.75 9.08 -9.52
C LEU A 245 1.14 8.70 -8.09
N ALA A 246 0.65 9.39 -7.08
CA ALA A 246 0.87 9.00 -5.69
C ALA A 246 -0.37 9.27 -4.84
N GLY A 247 -0.54 8.48 -3.79
CA GLY A 247 -1.73 8.55 -2.98
C GLY A 247 -1.72 7.60 -1.79
N TYR A 248 -2.91 7.53 -1.19
CA TYR A 248 -3.24 6.69 -0.06
C TYR A 248 -4.51 5.89 -0.36
N LEU A 249 -4.56 4.66 0.10
CA LEU A 249 -5.77 3.89 0.36
C LEU A 249 -5.93 3.77 1.88
N GLU A 250 -7.15 3.83 2.39
CA GLU A 250 -7.45 3.74 3.81
C GLU A 250 -8.68 2.87 4.06
N VAL A 251 -8.51 1.87 4.91
CA VAL A 251 -9.62 1.09 5.48
C VAL A 251 -9.78 1.47 6.93
N ASN A 252 -10.97 1.89 7.33
CA ASN A 252 -11.30 2.24 8.71
C ASN A 252 -12.52 1.46 9.19
N VAL A 253 -12.49 1.01 10.44
CA VAL A 253 -13.54 0.20 11.05
C VAL A 253 -14.03 0.86 12.33
N THR A 254 -15.35 0.97 12.45
CA THR A 254 -16.01 1.45 13.65
C THR A 254 -17.29 0.68 13.94
N VAL A 255 -17.83 0.84 15.15
CA VAL A 255 -19.13 0.28 15.54
C VAL A 255 -20.08 1.42 15.88
N ILE A 256 -21.22 1.46 15.20
CA ILE A 256 -22.26 2.49 15.38
C ILE A 256 -23.57 1.79 15.70
N ASN A 257 -24.15 2.07 16.88
CA ASN A 257 -25.41 1.48 17.33
C ASN A 257 -25.45 -0.06 17.21
N GLY A 258 -24.32 -0.70 17.54
CA GLY A 258 -24.16 -2.15 17.47
C GLY A 258 -24.01 -2.74 16.06
N SER A 259 -23.92 -1.93 15.01
CA SER A 259 -23.54 -2.39 13.65
C SER A 259 -22.10 -2.03 13.35
N VAL A 260 -21.40 -2.87 12.60
CA VAL A 260 -20.02 -2.57 12.14
C VAL A 260 -20.11 -1.71 10.89
N VAL A 261 -19.28 -0.68 10.80
CA VAL A 261 -19.12 0.13 9.58
C VAL A 261 -17.67 0.02 9.14
N VAL A 262 -17.47 -0.48 7.92
CA VAL A 262 -16.18 -0.51 7.23
C VAL A 262 -16.18 0.61 6.20
N MET A 263 -15.24 1.53 6.32
CA MET A 263 -15.11 2.71 5.45
C MET A 263 -13.92 2.50 4.52
N PHE A 264 -14.14 2.71 3.23
CA PHE A 264 -13.13 2.59 2.17
C PHE A 264 -12.85 3.97 1.57
N GLY A 265 -11.57 4.34 1.52
CA GLY A 265 -11.17 5.71 1.27
C GLY A 265 -9.87 5.82 0.50
N TYR A 266 -9.75 6.88 -0.29
CA TYR A 266 -8.50 7.15 -1.00
C TYR A 266 -8.17 8.64 -1.03
N ALA A 267 -6.90 8.96 -1.18
CA ALA A 267 -6.44 10.30 -1.51
C ALA A 267 -5.43 10.24 -2.65
N LEU A 268 -5.60 11.07 -3.69
CA LEU A 268 -4.59 11.25 -4.74
C LEU A 268 -3.81 12.52 -4.43
N ILE A 269 -2.60 12.35 -3.92
CA ILE A 269 -1.72 13.45 -3.52
C ILE A 269 -0.84 13.97 -4.65
N ARG A 270 -0.68 13.15 -5.70
CA ARG A 270 0.00 13.54 -6.94
C ARG A 270 -0.66 12.88 -8.14
N ASN A 271 -0.92 13.67 -9.18
CA ASN A 271 -1.43 13.20 -10.47
C ASN A 271 -0.70 13.96 -11.59
N GLY A 272 0.41 13.40 -12.08
CA GLY A 272 1.35 14.09 -12.97
C GLY A 272 2.10 15.22 -12.26
N SER A 273 1.94 16.45 -12.76
CA SER A 273 2.51 17.66 -12.17
C SER A 273 1.62 18.32 -11.11
N ILE A 274 0.41 17.80 -10.89
CA ILE A 274 -0.57 18.36 -9.95
C ILE A 274 -0.40 17.68 -8.60
N TYR A 275 -0.31 18.49 -7.54
CA TYR A 275 -0.29 18.04 -6.15
C TYR A 275 -1.58 18.47 -5.45
N GLY A 276 -2.20 17.55 -4.74
CA GLY A 276 -3.40 17.81 -3.94
C GLY A 276 -3.13 17.60 -2.45
N PRO A 277 -3.96 18.15 -1.56
CA PRO A 277 -3.84 17.89 -0.12
C PRO A 277 -4.19 16.42 0.21
N PRO A 278 -3.68 15.88 1.33
CA PRO A 278 -3.89 14.49 1.75
C PRO A 278 -5.28 14.31 2.39
N VAL A 279 -6.34 14.63 1.65
CA VAL A 279 -7.73 14.52 2.10
C VAL A 279 -8.32 13.21 1.60
N ILE A 280 -8.62 12.32 2.54
CA ILE A 280 -9.25 11.03 2.27
C ILE A 280 -10.68 11.26 1.79
N LYS A 281 -10.99 10.71 0.61
CA LYS A 281 -12.33 10.65 0.03
C LYS A 281 -12.89 9.27 0.30
N TRP A 282 -13.82 9.20 1.26
CA TRP A 282 -14.61 8.01 1.55
C TRP A 282 -15.57 7.75 0.40
N PHE A 283 -15.32 6.71 -0.39
CA PHE A 283 -16.15 6.41 -1.55
C PHE A 283 -17.24 5.38 -1.23
N ASP A 284 -17.02 4.49 -0.26
CA ASP A 284 -18.07 3.61 0.27
C ASP A 284 -17.93 3.44 1.79
N ASN A 285 -19.07 3.44 2.47
CA ASN A 285 -19.20 3.24 3.91
C ASN A 285 -20.15 2.06 4.13
N VAL A 286 -19.59 0.86 4.24
CA VAL A 286 -20.35 -0.37 4.25
C VAL A 286 -20.75 -0.74 5.67
N THR A 287 -22.05 -0.74 5.94
CA THR A 287 -22.62 -1.19 7.20
C THR A 287 -22.87 -2.70 7.15
N LEU A 288 -22.32 -3.43 8.11
CA LEU A 288 -22.64 -4.82 8.41
C LEU A 288 -23.60 -4.84 9.61
N GLY A 289 -24.86 -5.17 9.35
CA GLY A 289 -25.96 -5.26 10.33
C GLY A 289 -25.87 -6.46 11.27
N VAL A 290 -24.66 -6.74 11.77
CA VAL A 290 -24.38 -7.78 12.77
C VAL A 290 -24.30 -7.11 14.13
N ASN A 291 -24.97 -7.67 15.14
CA ASN A 291 -25.01 -7.09 16.48
C ASN A 291 -23.65 -7.24 17.18
N ALA A 292 -22.80 -6.23 17.01
CA ALA A 292 -21.41 -6.18 17.44
C ALA A 292 -21.23 -5.37 18.73
N SER A 293 -20.39 -5.89 19.61
CA SER A 293 -19.86 -5.20 20.80
C SER A 293 -18.60 -4.40 20.48
N SER A 294 -17.79 -4.88 19.53
CA SER A 294 -16.58 -4.21 19.04
C SER A 294 -16.17 -4.80 17.68
N ALA A 295 -15.41 -4.03 16.91
CA ALA A 295 -14.78 -4.48 15.68
C ALA A 295 -13.43 -3.76 15.51
N PHE A 296 -12.45 -4.45 14.94
CA PHE A 296 -11.13 -3.91 14.64
C PHE A 296 -10.44 -4.71 13.54
N ILE A 297 -9.43 -4.13 12.92
CA ILE A 297 -8.53 -4.82 11.99
C ILE A 297 -7.51 -5.57 12.83
N GLU A 298 -7.35 -6.87 12.54
CA GLU A 298 -6.44 -7.76 13.25
C GLU A 298 -5.38 -8.30 12.28
N THR A 299 -4.12 -8.15 12.64
CA THR A 299 -3.00 -8.83 12.00
C THR A 299 -2.30 -9.70 13.03
N THR A 300 -2.04 -10.96 12.71
CA THR A 300 -1.35 -11.88 13.61
C THR A 300 -0.81 -13.07 12.84
N PRO A 301 0.40 -13.55 13.14
CA PRO A 301 0.92 -14.75 12.52
C PRO A 301 0.53 -15.99 13.33
N TYR A 302 -0.16 -15.85 14.48
CA TYR A 302 -0.39 -16.93 15.45
C TYR A 302 -1.65 -17.76 15.18
N SER A 303 -2.53 -17.27 14.31
CA SER A 303 -3.81 -17.90 13.99
C SER A 303 -4.17 -17.69 12.53
N LEU A 304 -5.12 -18.49 12.06
CA LEU A 304 -5.77 -18.33 10.77
C LEU A 304 -7.25 -18.01 11.03
N THR A 305 -7.92 -17.37 10.08
CA THR A 305 -9.36 -17.18 10.13
C THR A 305 -10.09 -18.53 10.07
N GLY A 306 -11.38 -18.55 10.38
CA GLY A 306 -12.20 -19.76 10.33
C GLY A 306 -12.29 -20.39 8.94
N ASN A 307 -12.09 -19.61 7.86
CA ASN A 307 -11.94 -20.16 6.51
C ASN A 307 -10.51 -20.61 6.14
N GLY A 308 -9.53 -20.44 7.04
CA GLY A 308 -8.13 -20.79 6.84
C GLY A 308 -7.26 -19.70 6.18
N GLY A 309 -7.78 -18.47 6.05
CA GLY A 309 -7.05 -17.28 5.59
C GLY A 309 -6.08 -16.75 6.63
N SER A 310 -5.12 -15.93 6.19
CA SER A 310 -4.13 -15.33 7.09
C SER A 310 -4.70 -14.06 7.73
N TYR A 311 -4.33 -13.76 8.97
CA TYR A 311 -4.59 -12.45 9.57
C TYR A 311 -3.48 -11.48 9.18
N ASP A 312 -3.63 -10.85 8.02
CA ASP A 312 -2.65 -9.93 7.48
C ASP A 312 -3.27 -8.62 6.99
N VAL A 313 -2.37 -7.66 6.74
CA VAL A 313 -2.64 -6.51 5.91
C VAL A 313 -1.70 -6.57 4.72
N GLU A 314 -2.20 -6.27 3.54
CA GLU A 314 -1.43 -6.35 2.30
C GLU A 314 -1.75 -5.14 1.41
N LEU A 315 -0.71 -4.48 0.90
CA LEU A 315 -0.79 -3.50 -0.19
C LEU A 315 -0.02 -4.08 -1.37
N VAL A 316 -0.75 -4.70 -2.30
CA VAL A 316 -0.16 -5.55 -3.34
C VAL A 316 -0.72 -5.24 -4.72
N PHE A 317 0.12 -5.40 -5.73
CA PHE A 317 -0.34 -5.44 -7.12
C PHE A 317 -0.82 -6.83 -7.47
N GLY A 318 -1.92 -6.88 -8.24
CA GLY A 318 -2.51 -8.09 -8.82
C GLY A 318 -3.10 -7.81 -10.20
N GLY A 319 -3.69 -8.83 -10.81
CA GLY A 319 -4.55 -8.67 -11.98
C GLY A 319 -5.78 -7.77 -11.72
N TYR A 320 -6.55 -7.52 -12.77
CA TYR A 320 -7.66 -6.56 -12.73
C TYR A 320 -8.92 -7.12 -12.10
N TYR A 321 -9.23 -8.41 -12.25
CA TYR A 321 -10.50 -8.94 -11.72
C TYR A 321 -10.53 -10.46 -11.67
N SER A 322 -11.28 -11.03 -10.72
CA SER A 322 -11.69 -12.45 -10.70
C SER A 322 -10.51 -13.42 -10.76
N GLY A 323 -9.48 -13.18 -9.94
CA GLY A 323 -8.30 -14.04 -9.87
C GLY A 323 -7.38 -13.94 -11.08
N GLU A 324 -7.50 -12.88 -11.88
CA GLU A 324 -6.61 -12.65 -13.01
C GLU A 324 -5.13 -12.63 -12.56
N GLN A 325 -4.32 -13.30 -13.35
CA GLN A 325 -2.87 -13.18 -13.36
C GLN A 325 -2.47 -12.13 -14.39
N THR A 326 -1.71 -11.11 -14.00
CA THR A 326 -1.19 -10.08 -14.93
C THR A 326 0.34 -10.05 -14.98
N THR A 327 0.86 -9.30 -15.94
CA THR A 327 2.29 -9.10 -16.22
C THR A 327 2.52 -7.63 -16.54
N PHE A 328 3.70 -7.08 -16.21
CA PHE A 328 4.03 -5.67 -16.41
C PHE A 328 5.16 -5.48 -17.42
N GLU A 329 4.90 -4.80 -18.52
CA GLU A 329 5.95 -4.34 -19.44
C GLU A 329 6.83 -3.28 -18.78
N SER A 330 6.26 -2.52 -17.83
CA SER A 330 7.01 -1.60 -16.99
C SER A 330 6.34 -1.44 -15.63
N MET A 331 7.17 -1.37 -14.59
CA MET A 331 6.75 -1.06 -13.22
C MET A 331 7.89 -0.32 -12.53
N TYR A 332 7.56 0.82 -11.94
CA TYR A 332 8.33 1.44 -10.88
C TYR A 332 7.35 2.06 -9.90
N ALA A 333 7.22 1.42 -8.74
CA ALA A 333 6.37 1.90 -7.67
C ALA A 333 7.10 1.84 -6.33
N GLN A 334 6.67 2.67 -5.38
CA GLN A 334 7.07 2.61 -3.98
C GLN A 334 5.83 2.50 -3.10
N LEU A 335 5.87 1.58 -2.15
CA LEU A 335 4.74 1.20 -1.29
C LEU A 335 5.12 1.28 0.19
N ALA A 336 4.13 1.57 1.03
CA ALA A 336 4.23 1.39 2.48
C ALA A 336 2.86 1.05 3.07
N ILE A 337 2.87 0.30 4.17
CA ILE A 337 1.69 -0.05 4.96
C ILE A 337 1.86 0.44 6.40
N MET A 338 0.81 1.05 6.92
CA MET A 338 0.76 1.65 8.25
C MET A 338 -0.53 1.28 8.97
N TYR A 339 -0.49 1.30 10.30
CA TYR A 339 -1.66 1.15 11.17
C TYR A 339 -1.86 2.42 11.99
N TRP A 340 -3.10 2.68 12.41
CA TRP A 340 -3.41 3.74 13.35
C TRP A 340 -3.11 3.29 14.78
N ASP A 341 -2.22 3.99 15.49
CA ASP A 341 -1.83 3.63 16.86
C ASP A 341 -2.64 4.36 17.96
N GLY A 342 -3.62 5.17 17.55
CA GLY A 342 -4.43 6.03 18.44
C GLY A 342 -3.98 7.49 18.45
N PHE A 343 -2.74 7.78 18.06
CA PHE A 343 -2.15 9.12 17.98
C PHE A 343 -1.70 9.48 16.56
N GLY A 344 -1.32 8.48 15.76
CA GLY A 344 -0.86 8.69 14.39
C GLY A 344 -0.70 7.39 13.61
N TRP A 345 -0.28 7.52 12.36
CA TRP A 345 0.13 6.43 11.49
C TRP A 345 1.51 5.92 11.88
N SER A 346 1.57 4.64 12.24
CA SER A 346 2.80 3.92 12.58
C SER A 346 3.04 2.76 11.58
N PRO A 347 4.29 2.50 11.16
CA PRO A 347 4.57 1.46 10.17
C PRO A 347 4.57 0.06 10.80
N TYR A 348 4.10 -0.93 10.05
CA TYR A 348 4.36 -2.34 10.37
C TYR A 348 5.85 -2.65 10.19
N GLN A 349 6.50 -3.37 11.13
CA GLN A 349 7.96 -3.58 11.03
C GLN A 349 8.35 -4.88 10.32
N ASP A 350 7.60 -5.95 10.56
CA ASP A 350 7.79 -7.26 9.92
C ASP A 350 6.97 -7.33 8.64
N ILE A 351 7.65 -7.17 7.50
CA ILE A 351 7.00 -7.11 6.20
C ILE A 351 7.47 -8.20 5.26
N TYR A 352 6.53 -8.68 4.45
CA TYR A 352 6.73 -9.65 3.38
C TYR A 352 6.43 -8.96 2.05
N ASN A 353 6.89 -9.55 0.95
CA ASN A 353 6.76 -8.95 -0.38
C ASN A 353 5.65 -9.54 -1.27
N PHE A 354 4.68 -10.22 -0.66
CA PHE A 354 3.62 -10.92 -1.37
C PHE A 354 2.33 -10.93 -0.56
N GLY A 355 1.20 -11.04 -1.24
CA GLY A 355 -0.10 -11.23 -0.60
C GLY A 355 -0.43 -12.69 -0.31
N LEU A 356 -1.17 -12.95 0.76
CA LEU A 356 -1.55 -14.30 1.20
C LEU A 356 -3.03 -14.62 0.95
N ASN A 357 -3.89 -13.61 0.93
CA ASN A 357 -5.34 -13.77 0.84
C ASN A 357 -5.92 -13.33 -0.51
N THR A 358 -5.26 -12.41 -1.20
CA THR A 358 -5.65 -11.95 -2.54
C THR A 358 -5.69 -13.09 -3.57
N GLY A 359 -6.77 -13.16 -4.36
CA GLY A 359 -6.93 -14.17 -5.41
C GLY A 359 -6.23 -13.85 -6.73
N GLU A 360 -6.02 -12.56 -7.04
CA GLU A 360 -5.27 -12.11 -8.22
C GLU A 360 -3.75 -12.27 -8.04
N SER A 361 -2.99 -12.29 -9.14
CA SER A 361 -1.54 -12.50 -9.05
C SER A 361 -0.74 -11.73 -10.09
N VAL A 362 0.59 -11.68 -9.89
CA VAL A 362 1.53 -11.06 -10.83
C VAL A 362 2.72 -11.97 -11.08
N THR A 363 3.19 -12.03 -12.33
CA THR A 363 4.25 -12.96 -12.75
C THR A 363 5.67 -12.45 -12.59
N ASP A 364 5.84 -11.13 -12.60
CA ASP A 364 7.09 -10.51 -13.03
C ASP A 364 7.43 -9.26 -12.20
N LEU A 365 6.98 -9.19 -10.95
CA LEU A 365 7.36 -8.11 -10.04
C LEU A 365 8.34 -8.59 -8.97
N VAL A 366 9.32 -7.73 -8.69
CA VAL A 366 10.29 -7.90 -7.61
C VAL A 366 10.16 -6.74 -6.65
N ALA A 367 10.15 -7.06 -5.36
CA ALA A 367 10.17 -6.07 -4.28
C ALA A 367 11.53 -5.98 -3.61
N SER A 368 11.93 -4.77 -3.23
CA SER A 368 13.15 -4.47 -2.50
C SER A 368 12.92 -3.26 -1.58
N ILE A 369 13.80 -3.00 -0.60
CA ILE A 369 13.73 -1.77 0.20
C ILE A 369 14.53 -0.66 -0.49
N ALA A 370 13.86 0.46 -0.78
CA ALA A 370 14.50 1.66 -1.32
C ALA A 370 15.25 2.46 -0.23
N GLN A 371 16.07 3.42 -0.65
CA GLN A 371 16.85 4.27 0.26
C GLN A 371 15.98 5.09 1.24
N ASN A 372 14.76 5.45 0.85
CA ASN A 372 13.80 6.13 1.71
C ASN A 372 13.01 5.18 2.62
N GLY A 373 13.39 3.90 2.65
CA GLY A 373 12.78 2.87 3.46
C GLY A 373 11.49 2.27 2.90
N ASN A 374 10.94 2.79 1.80
CA ASN A 374 9.73 2.25 1.18
C ASN A 374 10.01 0.95 0.42
N VAL A 375 8.98 0.13 0.21
CA VAL A 375 9.09 -1.05 -0.65
C VAL A 375 9.03 -0.62 -2.11
N GLN A 376 10.13 -0.80 -2.84
CA GLN A 376 10.21 -0.52 -4.28
C GLN A 376 9.87 -1.77 -5.10
N LEU A 377 8.99 -1.58 -6.08
CA LEU A 377 8.61 -2.60 -7.06
C LEU A 377 9.20 -2.28 -8.44
N THR A 378 9.74 -3.31 -9.08
CA THR A 378 10.25 -3.26 -10.47
C THR A 378 9.94 -4.55 -11.21
N VAL A 379 9.99 -4.53 -12.53
CA VAL A 379 9.86 -5.74 -13.36
C VAL A 379 11.09 -6.63 -13.16
N GLY A 380 10.87 -7.92 -12.92
CA GLY A 380 11.92 -8.92 -12.74
C GLY A 380 11.38 -10.29 -12.37
N ILE A 381 12.24 -11.18 -11.90
CA ILE A 381 11.84 -12.53 -11.48
C ILE A 381 11.47 -12.48 -10.00
N PRO A 382 10.21 -12.71 -9.60
CA PRO A 382 9.79 -12.60 -8.22
C PRO A 382 10.60 -13.48 -7.27
N TYR A 383 10.78 -13.06 -6.03
CA TYR A 383 11.38 -13.85 -4.95
C TYR A 383 10.65 -13.58 -3.64
N TYR A 384 9.69 -14.43 -3.28
CA TYR A 384 8.81 -14.15 -2.14
C TYR A 384 9.44 -14.55 -0.80
N GLY A 385 9.12 -13.79 0.26
CA GLY A 385 9.57 -14.07 1.61
C GLY A 385 9.50 -12.84 2.51
N LEU A 386 10.14 -12.95 3.68
CA LEU A 386 10.37 -11.81 4.57
C LEU A 386 11.28 -10.81 3.86
N LEU A 387 10.83 -9.56 3.79
CA LEU A 387 11.56 -8.46 3.17
C LEU A 387 12.34 -7.62 4.20
N SER A 388 11.75 -7.39 5.37
CA SER A 388 12.40 -6.66 6.48
C SER A 388 11.69 -6.98 7.80
N SER A 389 12.43 -6.94 8.91
CA SER A 389 11.92 -6.95 10.29
C SER A 389 12.12 -5.61 11.01
N ALA A 390 12.45 -4.57 10.27
CA ALA A 390 12.73 -3.23 10.76
C ALA A 390 12.29 -2.18 9.73
N PHE A 391 11.13 -2.38 9.10
CA PHE A 391 10.61 -1.49 8.08
C PHE A 391 10.37 -0.08 8.63
N LYS A 392 10.94 0.92 7.96
CA LYS A 392 10.91 2.34 8.34
C LYS A 392 10.64 3.19 7.09
N PRO A 393 9.41 3.13 6.55
CA PRO A 393 9.06 3.89 5.36
C PRO A 393 9.04 5.39 5.62
N THR A 394 9.22 6.16 4.56
CA THR A 394 9.02 7.61 4.55
C THR A 394 7.88 7.95 3.60
N ILE A 395 6.78 8.47 4.15
CA ILE A 395 5.59 8.82 3.37
C ILE A 395 5.28 10.33 3.42
N PRO A 396 4.75 10.94 2.34
CA PRO A 396 4.47 12.39 2.29
C PRO A 396 3.22 12.80 3.07
N THR A 397 3.35 13.14 4.35
CA THR A 397 2.23 13.53 5.21
C THR A 397 1.92 15.02 5.22
N SER A 398 2.90 15.86 4.85
CA SER A 398 2.85 17.31 5.04
C SER A 398 2.76 18.04 3.71
N PHE A 399 1.58 18.58 3.42
CA PHE A 399 1.28 19.35 2.23
C PHE A 399 1.48 20.84 2.46
N VAL A 400 2.09 21.51 1.48
CA VAL A 400 2.28 22.95 1.45
C VAL A 400 1.71 23.50 0.14
N GLU A 401 0.86 24.51 0.26
CA GLU A 401 0.40 25.33 -0.87
C GLU A 401 0.83 26.78 -0.64
N VAL A 402 1.52 27.35 -1.62
CA VAL A 402 1.94 28.76 -1.61
C VAL A 402 1.11 29.51 -2.64
N ILE A 403 0.30 30.46 -2.19
CA ILE A 403 -0.56 31.29 -3.04
C ILE A 403 0.08 32.65 -3.26
N TYR A 404 0.34 32.98 -4.53
CA TYR A 404 0.92 34.25 -4.96
C TYR A 404 -0.15 35.32 -5.23
N PRO A 405 0.20 36.62 -5.22
CA PRO A 405 -0.76 37.72 -5.38
C PRO A 405 -1.50 37.76 -6.72
N ASN A 406 -0.98 37.07 -7.74
CA ASN A 406 -1.62 36.93 -9.04
C ASN A 406 -2.64 35.77 -9.10
N GLY A 407 -2.89 35.09 -7.97
CA GLY A 407 -3.80 33.96 -7.87
C GLY A 407 -3.20 32.61 -8.28
N THR A 408 -1.94 32.57 -8.72
CA THR A 408 -1.24 31.30 -8.98
C THR A 408 -0.84 30.63 -7.67
N SER A 409 -0.82 29.30 -7.64
CA SER A 409 -0.33 28.54 -6.50
C SER A 409 0.77 27.55 -6.88
N LEU A 410 1.66 27.30 -5.92
CA LEU A 410 2.67 26.25 -5.97
C LEU A 410 2.39 25.28 -4.83
N SER A 411 2.13 24.03 -5.19
CA SER A 411 1.75 22.99 -4.24
C SER A 411 2.76 21.84 -4.27
N PHE A 412 3.19 21.39 -3.08
CA PHE A 412 4.18 20.33 -2.93
C PHE A 412 4.09 19.67 -1.56
N TYR A 413 4.74 18.52 -1.43
CA TYR A 413 4.93 17.85 -0.15
C TYR A 413 6.34 18.06 0.37
N ILE A 414 6.47 18.16 1.68
CA ILE A 414 7.76 18.25 2.36
C ILE A 414 8.03 16.97 3.15
N LEU A 415 9.29 16.51 3.09
CA LEU A 415 9.78 15.37 3.88
C LEU A 415 10.83 15.81 4.91
N ASN A 416 11.33 17.03 4.78
CA ASN A 416 12.27 17.66 5.70
C ASN A 416 11.77 19.06 6.02
N GLU A 417 12.29 19.64 7.09
CA GLU A 417 12.04 21.05 7.42
C GLU A 417 12.31 21.94 6.22
N THR A 418 11.33 22.77 5.87
CA THR A 418 11.36 23.58 4.65
C THR A 418 10.97 25.01 4.97
N THR A 419 11.82 25.96 4.60
CA THR A 419 11.52 27.39 4.68
C THR A 419 10.91 27.87 3.37
N VAL A 420 9.70 28.42 3.46
CA VAL A 420 9.04 29.13 2.36
C VAL A 420 9.30 30.61 2.56
N THR A 421 9.85 31.25 1.53
CA THR A 421 10.14 32.70 1.52
C THR A 421 9.44 33.34 0.34
N LEU A 422 8.67 34.39 0.62
CA LEU A 422 8.06 35.23 -0.40
C LEU A 422 8.88 36.51 -0.64
N PRO A 423 8.95 36.98 -1.89
CA PRO A 423 9.71 38.18 -2.22
C PRO A 423 9.09 39.42 -1.58
N PRO A 424 9.87 40.34 -0.99
CA PRO A 424 9.31 41.57 -0.41
C PRO A 424 8.69 42.50 -1.47
N VAL A 425 9.11 42.36 -2.72
CA VAL A 425 8.68 43.17 -3.87
C VAL A 425 8.52 42.29 -5.09
N ILE A 426 7.38 42.40 -5.79
CA ILE A 426 7.14 41.77 -7.10
C ILE A 426 6.83 42.88 -8.10
N ARG A 427 7.52 42.90 -9.26
CA ARG A 427 7.31 43.90 -10.33
C ARG A 427 7.10 43.20 -11.67
N GLY A 428 6.10 43.64 -12.43
CA GLY A 428 5.86 43.17 -13.80
C GLY A 428 4.69 43.89 -14.47
N SER A 429 4.79 44.14 -15.79
CA SER A 429 3.72 44.68 -16.63
C SER A 429 2.99 45.92 -16.06
N GLY A 430 3.74 46.88 -15.49
CA GLY A 430 3.15 48.09 -14.90
C GLY A 430 2.40 47.84 -13.59
N VAL A 431 2.62 46.71 -12.92
CA VAL A 431 2.10 46.38 -11.58
C VAL A 431 3.27 46.15 -10.62
N LEU A 432 3.13 46.67 -9.40
CA LEU A 432 4.07 46.51 -8.28
C LEU A 432 3.29 45.94 -7.09
N TYR A 433 3.77 44.85 -6.51
CA TYR A 433 3.26 44.33 -5.25
C TYR A 433 4.28 44.57 -4.15
N LEU A 434 3.86 45.18 -3.03
CA LEU A 434 4.67 45.40 -1.84
C LEU A 434 4.17 44.51 -0.70
N PHE A 435 5.04 43.68 -0.16
CA PHE A 435 4.72 42.72 0.89
C PHE A 435 4.27 43.41 2.19
N LYS A 436 3.21 42.90 2.82
CA LYS A 436 2.63 43.37 4.09
C LYS A 436 2.64 42.33 5.19
N GLY A 437 2.70 41.05 4.84
CA GLY A 437 2.71 39.95 5.79
C GLY A 437 2.42 38.60 5.13
N LEU A 438 2.62 37.53 5.89
CA LEU A 438 2.24 36.18 5.50
C LEU A 438 0.96 35.79 6.24
N LEU A 439 -0.10 35.50 5.52
CA LEU A 439 -1.26 34.82 6.08
C LEU A 439 -1.01 33.31 5.97
N VAL A 440 -0.90 32.64 7.12
CA VAL A 440 -0.59 31.22 7.19
C VAL A 440 -1.79 30.50 7.79
N ASN A 441 -2.33 29.53 7.05
CA ASN A 441 -3.32 28.58 7.53
C ASN A 441 -2.64 27.23 7.72
N GLN A 442 -2.50 26.78 8.97
CA GLN A 442 -2.01 25.45 9.29
C GLN A 442 -3.16 24.64 9.89
N ASN A 443 -3.59 23.58 9.20
CA ASN A 443 -4.65 22.68 9.66
C ASN A 443 -5.95 23.41 10.06
N GLY A 444 -6.30 24.49 9.36
CA GLY A 444 -7.48 25.32 9.63
C GLY A 444 -7.22 26.52 10.55
N ALA A 445 -6.10 26.57 11.27
CA ALA A 445 -5.75 27.70 12.14
C ALA A 445 -5.02 28.79 11.35
N VAL A 446 -5.59 30.00 11.32
CA VAL A 446 -5.09 31.14 10.54
C VAL A 446 -4.33 32.13 11.42
N ARG A 447 -3.14 32.55 10.97
CA ARG A 447 -2.33 33.60 11.61
C ARG A 447 -1.68 34.54 10.59
N LEU A 448 -1.50 35.80 10.97
CA LEU A 448 -0.74 36.79 10.20
C LEU A 448 0.65 36.94 10.80
N LEU A 449 1.69 36.78 9.99
CA LEU A 449 3.08 37.00 10.36
C LEU A 449 3.61 38.26 9.68
N GLY A 450 4.38 39.07 10.41
CA GLY A 450 5.06 40.25 9.86
C GLY A 450 6.30 39.93 9.01
N ASN A 451 6.79 38.69 9.08
CA ASN A 451 7.96 38.23 8.34
C ASN A 451 7.57 37.72 6.95
N ASN A 452 8.50 37.78 5.99
CA ASN A 452 8.31 37.28 4.62
C ASN A 452 8.66 35.80 4.44
N SER A 453 9.04 35.11 5.51
CA SER A 453 9.36 33.69 5.49
C SER A 453 8.70 32.93 6.64
N ILE A 454 8.44 31.65 6.41
CA ILE A 454 7.99 30.69 7.43
C ILE A 454 8.69 29.36 7.22
N THR A 455 9.14 28.75 8.32
CA THR A 455 9.65 27.38 8.32
C THR A 455 8.52 26.42 8.70
N ILE A 456 8.31 25.41 7.87
CA ILE A 456 7.35 24.33 8.09
C ILE A 456 8.12 23.05 8.41
N THR A 457 7.84 22.47 9.56
CA THR A 457 8.37 21.15 9.95
C THR A 457 7.36 20.07 9.54
N PRO A 458 7.79 19.01 8.84
CA PRO A 458 6.89 17.92 8.48
C PRO A 458 6.39 17.18 9.72
N THR A 459 5.12 16.78 9.71
CA THR A 459 4.50 15.94 10.73
C THR A 459 4.85 14.47 10.51
N SER A 460 5.23 13.76 11.57
CA SER A 460 5.30 12.29 11.58
C SER A 460 3.98 11.73 12.08
N GLY A 461 3.35 10.82 11.34
CA GLY A 461 2.16 10.10 11.78
C GLY A 461 0.82 10.80 11.55
N GLU A 462 0.77 12.11 11.32
CA GLU A 462 -0.48 12.80 10.99
C GLU A 462 -0.37 13.58 9.67
N PHE A 463 -1.49 13.68 8.96
CA PHE A 463 -1.57 14.54 7.77
C PHE A 463 -1.66 16.01 8.17
N SER A 464 -0.87 16.86 7.50
CA SER A 464 -0.93 18.30 7.70
C SER A 464 -1.09 19.06 6.38
N VAL A 465 -1.84 20.16 6.46
CA VAL A 465 -2.11 21.08 5.34
C VAL A 465 -1.67 22.47 5.76
N ASN A 466 -0.71 23.02 5.02
CA ASN A 466 -0.14 24.34 5.26
C ASN A 466 -0.38 25.22 4.04
N VAL A 467 -1.29 26.19 4.14
CA VAL A 467 -1.55 27.17 3.07
C VAL A 467 -0.89 28.48 3.45
N ILE A 468 0.01 28.96 2.60
CA ILE A 468 0.83 30.16 2.81
C ILE A 468 0.40 31.17 1.75
N ILE A 469 -0.21 32.26 2.20
CA ILE A 469 -0.75 33.30 1.33
C ILE A 469 0.03 34.58 1.55
N GLY A 470 0.63 35.08 0.48
CA GLY A 470 1.30 36.37 0.52
C GLY A 470 0.31 37.53 0.57
N ASN A 471 0.34 38.32 1.64
CA ASN A 471 -0.42 39.56 1.73
C ASN A 471 0.41 40.71 1.14
N TYR A 472 -0.06 41.32 0.06
CA TYR A 472 0.64 42.42 -0.63
C TYR A 472 -0.32 43.57 -0.91
N SER A 473 0.17 44.80 -0.75
CA SER A 473 -0.45 45.98 -1.37
C SER A 473 -0.11 45.99 -2.87
N ARG A 474 -1.11 46.23 -3.71
CA ARG A 474 -0.96 46.31 -5.16
C ARG A 474 -0.87 47.77 -5.59
N TYR A 475 0.09 48.09 -6.45
CA TYR A 475 0.30 49.39 -7.05
C TYR A 475 0.33 49.27 -8.58
N ILE A 476 -0.15 50.30 -9.27
CA ILE A 476 -0.19 50.40 -10.74
C ILE A 476 0.72 51.54 -11.17
N LEU A 477 1.44 51.35 -12.28
CA LEU A 477 2.27 52.39 -12.88
C LEU A 477 1.37 53.34 -13.66
N LEU A 478 1.18 54.54 -13.13
CA LEU A 478 0.52 55.63 -13.82
C LEU A 478 1.53 56.39 -14.67
N SER A 479 1.31 56.43 -15.99
CA SER A 479 2.09 57.24 -16.92
C SER A 479 1.17 58.25 -17.61
N LEU A 480 1.35 59.53 -17.29
CA LEU A 480 0.61 60.65 -17.85
C LEU A 480 1.54 61.53 -18.69
N SER A 481 1.01 62.00 -19.83
CA SER A 481 1.65 62.98 -20.68
C SER A 481 0.58 63.92 -21.23
N SER A 482 0.76 65.22 -21.03
CA SER A 482 -0.19 66.24 -21.47
C SER A 482 0.57 67.43 -22.06
N THR A 483 0.02 68.04 -23.10
CA THR A 483 0.52 69.30 -23.66
C THR A 483 0.15 70.52 -22.81
N PHE A 484 -0.76 70.35 -21.85
CA PHE A 484 -1.20 71.38 -20.91
C PHE A 484 -0.96 70.95 -19.45
N PRO A 485 -0.71 71.89 -18.51
CA PRO A 485 -0.62 71.55 -17.10
C PRO A 485 -1.91 70.87 -16.61
N ILE A 486 -1.79 69.67 -16.03
CA ILE A 486 -2.88 68.93 -15.40
C ILE A 486 -2.67 68.87 -13.89
N ASN A 487 -3.75 68.99 -13.13
CA ASN A 487 -3.72 68.77 -11.68
C ASN A 487 -4.00 67.29 -11.42
N VAL A 488 -3.04 66.61 -10.78
CA VAL A 488 -3.19 65.23 -10.34
C VAL A 488 -3.32 65.24 -8.82
N THR A 489 -4.40 64.65 -8.31
CA THR A 489 -4.62 64.46 -6.87
C THR A 489 -4.34 63.00 -6.52
N LEU A 490 -3.36 62.78 -5.65
CA LEU A 490 -3.01 61.50 -5.06
C LEU A 490 -3.21 61.54 -3.53
N PRO A 491 -3.16 60.40 -2.82
CA PRO A 491 -3.26 60.37 -1.36
C PRO A 491 -2.24 61.25 -0.61
N ASN A 492 -1.12 61.60 -1.25
CA ASN A 492 -0.07 62.45 -0.68
C ASN A 492 -0.19 63.95 -1.09
N GLY A 493 -1.24 64.34 -1.83
CA GLY A 493 -1.53 65.73 -2.18
C GLY A 493 -1.88 65.96 -3.66
N THR A 494 -2.21 67.21 -3.99
CA THR A 494 -2.46 67.65 -5.37
C THR A 494 -1.24 68.39 -5.93
N PHE A 495 -0.83 68.05 -7.15
CA PHE A 495 0.29 68.68 -7.82
C PHE A 495 -0.02 68.92 -9.30
N THR A 496 0.50 70.03 -9.84
CA THR A 496 0.35 70.40 -11.24
C THR A 496 1.56 69.90 -12.04
N THR A 497 1.33 69.15 -13.12
CA THR A 497 2.40 68.60 -13.97
C THR A 497 1.96 68.48 -15.42
N THR A 498 2.91 68.40 -16.35
CA THR A 498 2.69 68.04 -17.77
C THR A 498 3.11 66.61 -18.08
N LYS A 499 3.90 65.97 -17.20
CA LYS A 499 4.36 64.58 -17.35
C LYS A 499 4.52 63.93 -15.98
N MET A 500 4.04 62.70 -15.84
CA MET A 500 4.16 61.95 -14.59
C MET A 500 4.36 60.47 -14.87
N VAL A 501 5.28 59.85 -14.15
CA VAL A 501 5.41 58.39 -14.07
C VAL A 501 5.53 58.04 -12.59
N SER A 502 4.53 57.40 -12.01
CA SER A 502 4.53 57.05 -10.58
C SER A 502 3.76 55.77 -10.28
N TRP A 503 4.12 55.11 -9.19
CA TRP A 503 3.36 53.99 -8.65
C TRP A 503 2.24 54.53 -7.75
N VAL A 504 1.01 54.18 -8.06
CA VAL A 504 -0.18 54.55 -7.28
C VAL A 504 -0.84 53.28 -6.73
N GLU A 505 -1.37 53.33 -5.52
CA GLU A 505 -2.02 52.15 -4.93
C GLU A 505 -3.29 51.82 -5.73
N ALA A 506 -3.51 50.54 -6.02
CA ALA A 506 -4.66 50.14 -6.83
C ALA A 506 -5.95 50.41 -6.03
N GLY A 507 -6.84 51.25 -6.58
CA GLY A 507 -8.11 51.63 -5.96
C GLY A 507 -8.07 52.92 -5.14
N SER A 508 -6.92 53.63 -5.11
CA SER A 508 -6.79 54.97 -4.54
C SER A 508 -7.23 56.09 -5.47
#